data_AF-A0A7U9X1C4-F1
#
_entry.id   AF-A0A7U9X1C4-F1
#
_cell.length_a   1.000
_cell.length_b   1.000
_cell.length_c   1.000
_cell.angle_alpha   90.00
_cell.angle_beta   90.00
_cell.angle_gamma   90.00
#
_symmetry.space_group_name_H-M   'P 1'
#
loop_
_entity.id
_entity.type
_entity.pdbx_description
1 polymer ?
#
loop_
_entity_poly.entity_id
_entity_poly.type
_entity_poly.pdbx_seq_one_letter_code
_entity_poly.pdbx_strand_id
1 'polypeptide(L)'
;MVDAKKETFELAMLDAYPVLFTSARVDRKTVPKDLFCYDVRHDDGGQGIACEVKPHVLVNHWGTILSKEEIPMEESGSYYPSEDLDYSGELFMVDEYLRLYTQGIGMEEGNKENEMRLDL
;
A
#
# COMPACT_ATOMS: atom_id res chain seq x y z
N MET A 1 -15.52 6.64 -9.29
CA MET A 1 -14.26 5.88 -9.26
C MET A 1 -13.32 6.49 -10.29
N VAL A 2 -12.03 6.55 -9.99
CA VAL A 2 -10.98 7.11 -10.87
C VAL A 2 -10.30 6.01 -11.70
N ASP A 3 -9.73 6.38 -12.84
CA ASP A 3 -8.93 5.49 -13.68
C ASP A 3 -7.51 5.40 -13.08
N ALA A 4 -7.10 4.20 -12.65
CA ALA A 4 -5.81 3.95 -12.02
C ALA A 4 -4.62 4.41 -12.88
N LYS A 5 -4.76 4.41 -14.21
CA LYS A 5 -3.68 4.78 -15.13
C LYS A 5 -3.57 6.29 -15.35
N LYS A 6 -4.49 7.07 -14.79
CA LYS A 6 -4.55 8.53 -14.94
C LYS A 6 -4.51 9.25 -13.60
N GLU A 7 -4.82 8.54 -12.51
CA GLU A 7 -4.72 9.04 -11.16
C GLU A 7 -3.26 9.19 -10.74
N THR A 8 -2.97 10.25 -10.00
CA THR A 8 -1.71 10.43 -9.29
C THR A 8 -1.89 9.94 -7.86
N PHE A 9 -0.98 9.11 -7.41
CA PHE A 9 -1.00 8.50 -6.08
C PHE A 9 0.15 9.05 -5.25
N GLU A 10 -0.03 9.10 -3.94
CA GLU A 10 1.05 9.34 -3.00
C GLU A 10 1.71 8.01 -2.63
N LEU A 11 3.04 7.96 -2.64
CA LEU A 11 3.76 6.81 -2.10
C LEU A 11 3.63 6.80 -0.58
N ALA A 12 3.32 5.63 -0.02
CA ALA A 12 3.24 5.42 1.41
C ALA A 12 3.78 4.05 1.80
N MET A 13 4.08 3.86 3.08
CA MET A 13 4.37 2.55 3.66
C MET A 13 3.17 2.06 4.47
N LEU A 14 2.71 0.86 4.13
CA LEU A 14 1.80 0.07 4.94
C LEU A 14 2.64 -0.96 5.69
N ASP A 15 2.98 -0.69 6.94
CA ASP A 15 3.99 -1.44 7.69
C ASP A 15 5.30 -1.60 6.86
N ALA A 16 5.59 -2.81 6.37
CA ALA A 16 6.76 -3.08 5.54
C ALA A 16 6.50 -3.02 4.03
N TYR A 17 5.26 -2.74 3.60
CA TYR A 17 4.84 -2.79 2.20
C TYR A 17 4.78 -1.38 1.59
N PRO A 18 5.61 -1.09 0.57
CA PRO A 18 5.45 0.12 -0.21
C PRO A 18 4.18 0.05 -1.03
N VAL A 19 3.35 1.09 -0.94
CA VAL A 19 2.06 1.18 -1.62
C VAL A 19 1.83 2.55 -2.24
N LEU A 20 1.06 2.58 -3.32
CA LEU A 20 0.51 3.81 -3.87
C LEU A 20 -0.86 4.07 -3.24
N PHE A 21 -1.04 5.22 -2.59
CA PHE A 21 -2.27 5.64 -1.94
C PHE A 21 -2.99 6.74 -2.72
N THR A 22 -4.31 6.69 -2.75
CA THR A 22 -5.19 7.83 -3.11
C THR A 22 -6.42 7.80 -2.21
N SER A 23 -6.93 8.96 -1.80
CA SER A 23 -8.22 9.06 -1.09
C SER A 23 -9.41 8.71 -1.99
N ALA A 24 -9.22 8.69 -3.32
CA ALA A 24 -10.26 8.33 -4.26
C ALA A 24 -10.54 6.82 -4.25
N ARG A 25 -11.75 6.44 -4.68
CA ARG A 25 -12.05 5.05 -5.06
C ARG A 25 -11.54 4.79 -6.47
N VAL A 26 -10.74 3.76 -6.66
CA VAL A 26 -10.21 3.37 -7.98
C VAL A 26 -11.15 2.41 -8.71
N ASP A 27 -11.29 2.56 -10.02
CA ASP A 27 -11.94 1.55 -10.87
C ASP A 27 -10.98 0.37 -11.05
N ARG A 28 -11.27 -0.72 -10.36
CA ARG A 28 -10.45 -1.94 -10.35
C ARG A 28 -10.25 -2.57 -11.72
N LYS A 29 -11.10 -2.28 -12.71
CA LYS A 29 -10.93 -2.74 -14.09
C LYS A 29 -9.76 -2.05 -14.80
N THR A 30 -9.34 -0.90 -14.29
CA THR A 30 -8.25 -0.09 -14.86
C THR A 30 -6.89 -0.38 -14.21
N VAL A 31 -6.87 -1.07 -13.06
CA VAL A 31 -5.65 -1.46 -12.35
C VAL A 31 -4.83 -2.44 -13.22
N PRO A 32 -3.52 -2.20 -13.42
CA PRO A 32 -2.64 -3.17 -14.09
C PRO A 32 -2.65 -4.54 -13.41
N LYS A 33 -2.52 -5.60 -14.21
CA LYS A 33 -2.63 -6.99 -13.74
C LYS A 33 -1.55 -7.41 -12.75
N ASP A 34 -0.46 -6.66 -12.71
CA ASP A 34 0.73 -6.94 -11.92
C ASP A 34 0.75 -6.13 -10.62
N LEU A 35 -0.38 -5.50 -10.25
CA LEU A 35 -0.62 -4.82 -8.99
C LEU A 35 -1.85 -5.40 -8.29
N PHE A 36 -1.75 -5.48 -6.97
CA PHE A 36 -2.86 -5.75 -6.08
C PHE A 36 -3.54 -4.43 -5.71
N CYS A 37 -4.83 -4.47 -5.42
CA CYS A 37 -5.62 -3.29 -5.10
C CYS A 37 -6.51 -3.56 -3.89
N TYR A 38 -6.44 -2.69 -2.89
CA TYR A 38 -7.17 -2.81 -1.63
C TYR A 38 -7.76 -1.46 -1.24
N ASP A 39 -8.83 -1.49 -0.46
CA ASP A 39 -9.39 -0.31 0.18
C ASP A 39 -8.89 -0.25 1.63
N VAL A 40 -8.63 0.97 2.10
CA VAL A 40 -8.29 1.29 3.49
C VAL A 40 -9.53 1.83 4.18
N ARG A 41 -9.82 1.34 5.37
CA ARG A 41 -10.90 1.82 6.25
C ARG A 41 -10.31 2.66 7.38
N HIS A 42 -10.93 3.80 7.67
CA HIS A 42 -10.61 4.59 8.85
C HIS A 42 -11.49 4.21 10.06
N ASP A 43 -11.04 4.62 11.24
CA ASP A 43 -11.75 4.43 12.50
C ASP A 43 -13.15 5.10 12.53
N ASP A 44 -14.05 4.56 13.35
CA ASP A 44 -15.37 5.16 13.56
C ASP A 44 -15.31 6.47 14.39
N GLY A 45 -14.19 6.70 15.08
CA GLY A 45 -13.95 7.86 15.94
C GLY A 45 -13.50 9.13 15.20
N GLY A 46 -13.25 9.03 13.89
CA GLY A 46 -12.80 10.15 13.08
C GLY A 46 -11.40 10.66 13.43
N GLN A 47 -10.57 9.82 14.05
CA GLN A 47 -9.17 10.12 14.33
C GLN A 47 -8.30 10.02 13.07
N GLY A 48 -8.81 9.40 11.99
CA GLY A 48 -8.16 9.39 10.68
C GLY A 48 -7.04 8.36 10.56
N ILE A 49 -7.07 7.31 11.39
CA ILE A 49 -6.06 6.24 11.39
C ILE A 49 -6.52 5.13 10.45
N ALA A 50 -5.61 4.61 9.61
CA ALA A 50 -5.83 3.40 8.83
C ALA A 50 -5.98 2.18 9.77
N CYS A 51 -7.21 1.69 9.96
CA CYS A 51 -7.49 0.61 10.91
C CYS A 51 -7.62 -0.77 10.26
N GLU A 52 -7.97 -0.82 8.98
CA GLU A 52 -8.23 -2.09 8.30
C GLU A 52 -8.02 -1.92 6.79
N VAL A 53 -7.33 -2.89 6.20
CA VAL A 53 -7.16 -3.00 4.75
C VAL A 53 -7.91 -4.25 4.28
N LYS A 54 -8.75 -4.11 3.24
CA LYS A 54 -9.53 -5.20 2.65
C LYS A 54 -9.60 -5.09 1.13
N PRO A 55 -9.98 -6.15 0.41
CA PRO A 55 -10.28 -6.03 -1.02
C PRO A 55 -11.32 -4.96 -1.34
N HIS A 56 -12.32 -4.73 -0.48
CA HIS A 56 -13.35 -3.71 -0.65
C HIS A 56 -13.88 -3.19 0.68
N VAL A 57 -14.00 -1.88 0.83
CA VAL A 57 -14.58 -1.19 1.98
C VAL A 57 -15.77 -0.35 1.54
N LEU A 58 -16.95 -0.67 2.06
CA LEU A 58 -18.20 0.05 1.75
C LEU A 58 -18.39 1.31 2.59
N VAL A 59 -18.11 1.22 3.89
CA VAL A 59 -18.35 2.27 4.89
C VAL A 59 -17.02 2.68 5.51
N ASN A 60 -16.84 3.98 5.76
CA ASN A 60 -15.60 4.58 6.25
C ASN A 60 -14.39 4.34 5.34
N HIS A 61 -14.60 4.44 4.03
CA HIS A 61 -13.51 4.37 3.06
C HIS A 61 -12.60 5.58 3.25
N TRP A 62 -11.35 5.28 3.60
CA TRP A 62 -10.28 6.27 3.75
C TRP A 62 -9.57 6.52 2.43
N GLY A 63 -9.28 5.44 1.71
CA GLY A 63 -8.57 5.50 0.44
C GLY A 63 -8.41 4.14 -0.20
N THR A 64 -7.79 4.14 -1.37
CA THR A 64 -7.41 2.94 -2.10
C THR A 64 -5.89 2.86 -2.12
N ILE A 65 -5.35 1.67 -1.89
CA ILE A 65 -3.93 1.37 -2.06
C ILE A 65 -3.70 0.40 -3.22
N LEU A 66 -2.62 0.62 -3.97
CA LEU A 66 -2.07 -0.34 -4.93
C LEU A 66 -0.72 -0.83 -4.41
N SER A 67 -0.51 -2.14 -4.44
CA SER A 67 0.76 -2.75 -4.02
C SER A 67 1.32 -3.66 -5.10
N LYS A 68 2.65 -3.71 -5.21
CA LYS A 68 3.33 -4.68 -6.05
C LYS A 68 3.29 -6.10 -5.47
N GLU A 69 3.20 -6.19 -4.15
CA GLU A 69 3.17 -7.43 -3.39
C GLU A 69 1.76 -7.70 -2.86
N GLU A 70 1.43 -8.97 -2.67
CA GLU A 70 0.16 -9.34 -2.06
C GLU A 70 0.24 -9.07 -0.55
N ILE A 71 -0.71 -8.29 -0.03
CA ILE A 71 -0.82 -8.05 1.40
C ILE A 71 -1.41 -9.31 2.06
N PRO A 72 -0.76 -9.90 3.08
CA PRO A 72 -1.16 -11.17 3.66
C PRO A 72 -2.38 -11.00 4.57
N MET A 73 -3.56 -11.07 3.95
CA MET A 73 -4.85 -11.01 4.67
C MET A 73 -4.99 -12.19 5.64
N GLU A 74 -5.60 -11.94 6.80
CA GLU A 74 -6.06 -13.00 7.69
C GLU A 74 -7.21 -13.82 7.04
N GLU A 75 -7.60 -14.93 7.66
CA GLU A 75 -8.75 -15.74 7.22
C GLU A 75 -10.06 -14.93 7.10
N SER A 76 -10.17 -13.83 7.86
CA SER A 76 -11.29 -12.87 7.81
C SER A 76 -11.34 -12.03 6.52
N GLY A 77 -10.30 -12.11 5.68
CA GLY A 77 -10.12 -11.28 4.49
C GLY A 77 -9.74 -9.84 4.81
N SER A 78 -9.19 -9.60 6.01
CA SER A 78 -8.71 -8.31 6.48
C SER A 78 -7.23 -8.36 6.80
N TYR A 79 -6.57 -7.23 6.64
CA TYR A 79 -5.26 -6.94 7.17
C TYR A 79 -5.39 -5.77 8.14
N TYR A 80 -4.80 -5.90 9.32
CA TYR A 80 -4.82 -4.87 10.36
C TYR A 80 -3.43 -4.26 10.46
N PRO A 81 -3.24 -3.02 9.95
CA PRO A 81 -1.95 -2.33 10.04
C PRO A 81 -1.48 -2.25 11.49
N SER A 82 -0.18 -2.40 11.73
CA SER A 82 0.37 -2.24 13.08
C SER A 82 0.51 -0.76 13.47
N GLU A 83 0.74 0.08 12.47
CA GLU A 83 0.82 1.55 12.57
C GLU A 83 -0.06 2.19 11.47
N ASP A 84 -0.24 3.51 11.54
CA ASP A 84 -0.90 4.24 10.45
C ASP A 84 -0.03 4.24 9.17
N LEU A 85 -0.62 4.61 8.03
CA LEU A 85 0.13 4.77 6.78
C LEU A 85 1.19 5.87 6.92
N ASP A 86 2.42 5.57 6.56
CA ASP A 86 3.52 6.54 6.51
C ASP A 86 3.62 7.14 5.11
N TYR A 87 3.10 8.35 4.94
CA TYR A 87 3.01 9.04 3.64
C TYR A 87 4.31 9.80 3.34
N SER A 88 4.90 9.57 2.16
CA SER A 88 6.18 10.18 1.81
C SER A 88 6.06 11.62 1.29
N GLY A 89 4.87 12.06 0.87
CA GLY A 89 4.67 13.30 0.13
C GLY A 89 5.04 13.21 -1.36
N GLU A 90 5.62 12.09 -1.81
CA GLU A 90 6.01 11.90 -3.20
C GLU A 90 4.86 11.34 -4.03
N LEU A 91 4.65 11.93 -5.19
CA LEU A 91 3.54 11.63 -6.08
C LEU A 91 4.00 10.83 -7.30
N PHE A 92 3.31 9.75 -7.60
CA PHE A 92 3.61 8.85 -8.71
C PHE A 92 2.36 8.51 -9.52
N MET A 93 2.54 8.41 -10.83
CA MET A 93 1.65 7.61 -11.66
C MET A 93 2.01 6.13 -11.55
N VAL A 94 1.05 5.26 -11.85
CA VAL A 94 1.25 3.81 -11.76
C VAL A 94 2.41 3.31 -12.62
N ASP A 95 2.63 3.87 -13.81
CA ASP A 95 3.73 3.45 -14.68
C ASP A 95 5.10 3.90 -14.17
N GLU A 96 5.18 5.02 -13.45
CA GLU A 96 6.40 5.49 -12.79
C GLU A 96 6.76 4.57 -11.62
N TYR A 97 5.78 4.24 -10.77
CA TYR A 97 5.96 3.29 -9.67
C TYR A 97 6.45 1.92 -10.16
N LEU A 98 5.85 1.37 -11.22
CA LEU A 98 6.28 0.08 -11.79
C LEU A 98 7.72 0.11 -12.38
N ARG A 99 8.19 1.27 -12.84
CA ARG A 99 9.56 1.41 -13.33
C ARG A 99 10.60 1.32 -12.22
N LEU A 100 10.27 1.75 -11.00
CA LEU A 100 11.17 1.63 -9.83
C LEU A 100 11.59 0.17 -9.61
N TYR A 101 10.61 -0.73 -9.63
CA TYR A 101 10.83 -2.18 -9.50
C TYR A 101 11.57 -2.80 -10.70
N THR A 102 11.36 -2.28 -11.91
CA THR A 102 12.00 -2.81 -13.13
C THR A 102 13.48 -2.43 -13.21
N GLN A 103 13.89 -1.33 -12.60
CA GLN A 103 15.29 -0.85 -12.63
C GLN A 103 16.17 -1.46 -11.52
N GLY A 104 15.65 -2.40 -10.72
CA GLY A 104 16.40 -3.00 -9.61
C GLY A 104 16.58 -2.06 -8.42
N ILE A 105 15.87 -0.93 -8.41
CA ILE A 105 15.67 -0.11 -7.20
C ILE A 105 14.51 -0.77 -6.44
N GLY A 106 14.74 -1.99 -5.95
CA GLY A 106 13.89 -2.55 -4.93
C GLY A 106 14.02 -1.63 -3.72
N MET A 107 12.91 -1.06 -3.24
CA MET A 107 12.89 -0.45 -1.92
C MET A 107 13.34 -1.54 -0.95
N GLU A 108 14.54 -1.40 -0.38
CA GLU A 108 15.23 -2.48 0.33
C GLU A 108 14.30 -3.11 1.37
N GLU A 109 14.13 -4.43 1.28
CA GLU A 109 13.41 -5.24 2.26
C GLU A 109 13.94 -4.93 3.67
N GLY A 110 13.03 -4.66 4.61
CA GLY A 110 13.36 -4.39 6.00
C GLY A 110 14.38 -5.40 6.57
N ASN A 111 15.53 -4.86 6.94
CA ASN A 111 16.70 -5.56 7.46
C ASN A 111 16.33 -6.58 8.57
N LYS A 112 16.41 -7.88 8.24
CA LYS A 112 16.45 -8.96 9.23
C LYS A 112 17.84 -9.59 9.21
N GLU A 113 18.57 -9.29 10.28
CA GLU A 113 19.65 -10.08 10.87
C GLU A 113 20.95 -10.24 10.07
N ASN A 114 21.95 -9.45 10.45
CA ASN A 114 23.35 -9.85 10.32
C ASN A 114 24.06 -9.66 11.68
N GLU A 115 23.66 -10.45 12.68
CA GLU A 115 24.54 -10.77 13.80
C GLU A 115 25.56 -11.82 13.35
N MET A 116 26.66 -11.38 12.73
CA MET A 116 27.85 -12.20 12.63
C MET A 116 28.80 -11.84 13.78
N ARG A 117 28.72 -12.68 14.81
CA ARG A 117 29.64 -12.84 15.93
C ARG A 117 31.10 -12.71 15.47
N LEU A 118 31.81 -11.72 16.02
CA LEU A 118 33.26 -11.60 15.86
C LEU A 118 33.92 -12.40 17.00
N ASP A 119 34.18 -13.67 16.76
CA ASP A 119 35.07 -14.45 17.64
C ASP A 119 36.51 -14.27 17.14
N LEU A 120 37.31 -13.54 17.93
CA LEU A 120 38.78 -13.49 17.88
C LEU A 120 39.37 -14.71 18.60
#